data_AF-A0A7R9WG35-F1
#
_entry.id   AF-A0A7R9WG35-F1
#
_cell.length_a   1.000
_cell.length_b   1.000
_cell.length_c   1.000
_cell.angle_alpha   90.00
_cell.angle_beta   90.00
_cell.angle_gamma   90.00
#
_symmetry.space_group_name_H-M   'P 1'
#
loop_
_entity.id
_entity.type
_entity.pdbx_description
1 polymer ?
#
loop_
_entity_poly.entity_id
_entity_poly.type
_entity_poly.pdbx_seq_one_letter_code
_entity_poly.pdbx_strand_id
1 'polypeptide(L)'
;SFVSPSRDRRSLQLTCRTLRDATNRPAFLGCLDVGGAGVEGRRGLILEGDGPRDAVRKLLPFSRAGNMQAIYMLGMIKAYCFDSPKHGIALLRLCADDGYVRAAYALGLILRDSSRDESRRWLARAAEANFIPAYQELLPAQEVKARYGDLDAARLRAFLDFPCLNRLLGRHYVDSNPRCVQTSHCWNPLCGRWAYKATPSVDQYLRRREQRAARRRADASAAATA
;
A
#
# COMPACT_ATOMS: atom_id res chain seq x y z
N SER A 1 -22.02 5.68 -3.05
CA SER A 1 -21.28 6.58 -2.14
C SER A 1 -21.20 7.94 -2.80
N PHE A 2 -21.95 8.93 -2.28
CA PHE A 2 -22.36 10.15 -2.98
C PHE A 2 -21.34 11.31 -2.99
N VAL A 3 -20.08 11.08 -2.61
CA VAL A 3 -19.03 12.10 -2.75
C VAL A 3 -17.71 11.46 -3.19
N SER A 4 -17.28 11.75 -4.42
CA SER A 4 -15.93 11.53 -4.97
C SER A 4 -15.75 12.56 -6.11
N PRO A 5 -14.57 13.19 -6.31
CA PRO A 5 -13.24 12.90 -5.74
C PRO A 5 -12.83 13.88 -4.63
N SER A 6 -11.60 13.75 -4.12
CA SER A 6 -10.93 14.73 -3.25
C SER A 6 -10.97 16.18 -3.78
N ARG A 7 -11.18 16.37 -5.08
CA ARG A 7 -11.47 17.67 -5.71
C ARG A 7 -12.89 18.15 -5.38
N ASP A 8 -13.91 17.30 -5.51
CA ASP A 8 -15.31 17.63 -5.14
C ASP A 8 -15.47 17.76 -3.63
N ARG A 9 -14.77 16.93 -2.84
CA ARG A 9 -14.67 17.13 -1.39
C ARG A 9 -14.00 18.45 -1.06
N ARG A 10 -12.85 18.80 -1.68
CA ARG A 10 -12.23 20.12 -1.48
C ARG A 10 -13.15 21.24 -1.93
N SER A 11 -13.82 21.12 -3.06
CA SER A 11 -14.78 22.11 -3.56
C SER A 11 -15.96 22.30 -2.59
N LEU A 12 -16.55 21.21 -2.09
CA LEU A 12 -17.63 21.24 -1.09
C LEU A 12 -17.15 21.76 0.27
N GLN A 13 -15.93 21.42 0.68
CA GLN A 13 -15.30 21.98 1.87
C GLN A 13 -15.02 23.47 1.71
N LEU A 14 -14.63 23.93 0.51
CA LEU A 14 -14.36 25.34 0.23
C LEU A 14 -15.64 26.17 0.27
N THR A 15 -16.75 25.64 -0.24
CA THR A 15 -18.04 26.34 -0.31
C THR A 15 -18.89 26.22 0.96
N CYS A 16 -18.68 25.18 1.79
CA CYS A 16 -19.47 24.96 3.01
C CYS A 16 -18.58 24.70 4.24
N ARG A 17 -18.57 25.66 5.17
CA ARG A 17 -17.86 25.54 6.45
C ARG A 17 -18.36 24.33 7.27
N THR A 18 -19.67 24.11 7.32
CA THR A 18 -20.26 22.98 8.08
C THR A 18 -19.79 21.62 7.57
N LEU A 19 -19.72 21.44 6.24
CA LEU A 19 -19.19 20.22 5.63
C LEU A 19 -17.69 20.08 5.87
N ARG A 20 -16.94 21.19 5.82
CA ARG A 20 -15.51 21.20 6.18
C ARG A 20 -15.28 20.74 7.61
N ASP A 21 -16.02 21.30 8.55
CA ASP A 21 -15.89 20.98 9.97
C ASP A 21 -16.31 19.53 10.23
N ALA A 22 -17.43 19.09 9.66
CA ALA A 22 -17.91 17.70 9.79
C ALA A 22 -16.92 16.67 9.24
N THR A 23 -16.35 16.93 8.06
CA THR A 23 -15.43 16.00 7.39
C THR A 23 -14.00 16.03 7.94
N ASN A 24 -13.67 16.99 8.81
CA ASN A 24 -12.40 17.05 9.53
C ASN A 24 -12.50 16.55 10.97
N ARG A 25 -13.68 16.10 11.42
CA ARG A 25 -13.83 15.49 12.75
C ARG A 25 -13.03 14.18 12.84
N PRO A 26 -12.38 13.87 13.98
CA PRO A 26 -11.62 12.64 14.16
C PRO A 26 -12.42 11.39 13.85
N ALA A 27 -13.68 11.30 14.29
CA ALA A 27 -14.54 10.15 14.00
C ALA A 27 -14.70 9.88 12.49
N PHE A 28 -14.77 10.95 11.67
CA PHE A 28 -14.86 10.81 10.22
C PHE A 28 -13.52 10.46 9.60
N LEU A 29 -12.42 11.06 10.07
CA LEU A 29 -11.08 10.75 9.56
C LEU A 29 -10.64 9.32 9.90
N GLY A 30 -11.05 8.81 11.05
CA GLY A 30 -10.75 7.45 11.53
C GLY A 30 -11.27 6.34 10.63
N CYS A 31 -12.41 6.55 9.96
CA CYS A 31 -13.09 5.51 9.16
C CYS A 31 -12.92 5.65 7.64
N LEU A 32 -12.19 6.65 7.15
CA LEU A 32 -12.01 6.87 5.72
C LEU A 32 -11.03 5.87 5.08
N ASP A 33 -11.35 5.41 3.88
CA ASP A 33 -10.39 4.71 3.02
C ASP A 33 -9.36 5.70 2.46
N VAL A 34 -8.12 5.60 2.93
CA VAL A 34 -6.98 6.44 2.52
C VAL A 34 -6.11 5.79 1.44
N GLY A 35 -6.16 4.47 1.31
CA GLY A 35 -5.38 3.70 0.34
C GLY A 35 -5.97 3.73 -1.07
N GLY A 36 -7.26 4.01 -1.18
CA GLY A 36 -7.98 4.11 -2.44
C GLY A 36 -8.49 2.76 -2.95
N ALA A 37 -9.47 2.83 -3.86
CA ALA A 37 -10.20 1.65 -4.29
C ALA A 37 -9.58 0.98 -5.52
N GLY A 38 -9.49 -0.35 -5.46
CA GLY A 38 -9.21 -1.23 -6.60
C GLY A 38 -7.75 -1.22 -7.10
N VAL A 39 -7.49 -2.07 -8.10
CA VAL A 39 -6.16 -2.36 -8.66
C VAL A 39 -5.48 -1.13 -9.28
N GLU A 40 -6.27 -0.13 -9.66
CA GLU A 40 -5.77 1.10 -10.31
C GLU A 40 -5.35 2.19 -9.31
N GLY A 41 -5.59 2.00 -8.00
CA GLY A 41 -5.25 3.00 -6.99
C GLY A 41 -5.98 4.33 -7.14
N ARG A 42 -7.13 4.33 -7.84
CA ARG A 42 -7.93 5.54 -7.99
C ARG A 42 -8.43 5.94 -6.61
N ARG A 43 -8.39 7.24 -6.32
CA ARG A 43 -8.85 7.85 -5.04
C ARG A 43 -7.95 7.59 -3.82
N GLY A 44 -6.74 7.05 -4.00
CA GLY A 44 -5.74 7.02 -2.93
C GLY A 44 -5.32 8.43 -2.51
N LEU A 45 -5.01 8.61 -1.23
CA LEU A 45 -4.61 9.90 -0.66
C LEU A 45 -3.23 10.36 -1.17
N ILE A 46 -2.34 9.40 -1.43
CA ILE A 46 -1.01 9.63 -2.00
C ILE A 46 -1.13 9.70 -3.53
N LEU A 47 -0.65 10.80 -4.10
CA LEU A 47 -0.68 11.10 -5.52
C LEU A 47 0.66 10.76 -6.19
N GLU A 48 0.67 10.69 -7.52
CA GLU A 48 1.87 10.35 -8.30
C GLU A 48 3.06 11.26 -7.99
N GLY A 49 2.85 12.57 -7.85
CA GLY A 49 3.92 13.53 -7.59
C GLY A 49 4.35 13.68 -6.13
N ASP A 50 3.73 12.97 -5.19
CA ASP A 50 4.04 13.15 -3.77
C ASP A 50 5.38 12.52 -3.38
N GLY A 51 6.23 13.24 -2.64
CA GLY A 51 7.38 12.63 -1.96
C GLY A 51 6.99 11.91 -0.67
N PRO A 52 7.92 11.17 -0.03
CA PRO A 52 7.70 10.56 1.28
C PRO A 52 7.23 11.57 2.35
N ARG A 53 7.80 12.78 2.35
CA ARG A 53 7.40 13.86 3.28
C ARG A 53 5.97 14.35 3.03
N ASP A 54 5.55 14.45 1.76
CA ASP A 54 4.17 14.84 1.41
C ASP A 54 3.16 13.78 1.83
N ALA A 55 3.48 12.51 1.58
CA ALA A 55 2.65 11.39 2.00
C ALA A 55 2.47 11.37 3.52
N VAL A 56 3.56 11.57 4.29
CA VAL A 56 3.50 11.69 5.75
C VAL A 56 2.58 12.83 6.17
N ARG A 57 2.76 14.03 5.61
CA ARG A 57 1.94 15.20 5.91
C ARG A 57 0.45 14.97 5.64
N LYS A 58 0.12 14.27 4.54
CA LYS A 58 -1.27 13.98 4.17
C LYS A 58 -1.91 12.92 5.07
N LEU A 59 -1.16 11.88 5.46
CA LEU A 59 -1.68 10.78 6.28
C LEU A 59 -1.77 11.13 7.78
N LEU A 60 -0.97 12.07 8.26
CA LEU A 60 -0.86 12.40 9.69
C LEU A 60 -2.21 12.73 10.37
N PRO A 61 -3.12 13.54 9.78
CA PRO A 61 -4.43 13.81 10.39
C PRO A 61 -5.29 12.54 10.57
N PHE A 62 -5.21 11.61 9.62
CA PHE A 62 -5.95 10.34 9.67
C PHE A 62 -5.37 9.40 10.73
N SER A 63 -4.05 9.32 10.80
CA SER A 63 -3.38 8.54 11.84
C SER A 63 -3.67 9.08 13.25
N ARG A 64 -3.65 10.40 13.45
CA ARG A 64 -4.06 11.02 14.72
C ARG A 64 -5.52 10.77 15.09
N ALA A 65 -6.35 10.52 14.09
CA ALA A 65 -7.74 10.14 14.26
C ALA A 65 -7.95 8.62 14.47
N GLY A 66 -6.88 7.84 14.61
CA GLY A 66 -6.95 6.39 14.83
C GLY A 66 -7.20 5.55 13.57
N ASN A 67 -7.03 6.12 12.37
CA ASN A 67 -7.21 5.36 11.13
C ASN A 67 -6.08 4.34 10.94
N MET A 68 -6.38 3.05 11.14
CA MET A 68 -5.38 1.96 11.07
C MET A 68 -4.75 1.82 9.69
N GLN A 69 -5.49 2.07 8.62
CA GLN A 69 -4.94 2.08 7.26
C GLN A 69 -3.89 3.18 7.11
N ALA A 70 -4.14 4.38 7.65
CA ALA A 70 -3.19 5.49 7.62
C ALA A 70 -1.98 5.26 8.52
N ILE A 71 -2.17 4.69 9.72
CA ILE A 71 -1.08 4.32 10.64
C ILE A 71 -0.18 3.29 9.97
N TYR A 72 -0.76 2.25 9.37
CA TYR A 72 -0.03 1.24 8.60
C TYR A 72 0.77 1.86 7.46
N MET A 73 0.14 2.69 6.61
CA MET A 73 0.82 3.36 5.49
C MET A 73 1.96 4.27 5.97
N LEU A 74 1.77 5.00 7.07
CA LEU A 74 2.84 5.80 7.70
C LEU A 74 3.98 4.93 8.23
N GLY A 75 3.65 3.78 8.82
CA GLY A 75 4.62 2.80 9.31
C GLY A 75 5.53 2.30 8.18
N MET A 76 4.92 1.89 7.06
CA MET A 76 5.65 1.49 5.85
C MET A 76 6.53 2.61 5.31
N ILE A 77 5.99 3.82 5.15
CA ILE A 77 6.74 4.97 4.63
C ILE A 77 7.93 5.30 5.54
N LYS A 78 7.74 5.30 6.86
CA LYS A 78 8.83 5.56 7.82
C LYS A 78 9.87 4.45 7.86
N ALA A 79 9.47 3.20 7.66
CA ALA A 79 10.39 2.06 7.64
C ALA A 79 11.27 2.04 6.38
N TYR A 80 10.71 2.44 5.23
CA TYR A 80 11.35 2.26 3.93
C TYR A 80 11.86 3.52 3.25
N CYS A 81 11.40 4.71 3.66
CA CYS A 81 11.77 5.97 3.01
C CYS A 81 12.59 6.93 3.89
N PHE A 82 12.94 6.51 5.11
CA PHE A 82 13.66 7.33 6.07
C PHE A 82 14.76 6.49 6.73
N ASP A 83 15.86 7.14 7.13
CA ASP A 83 17.08 6.47 7.61
C ASP A 83 16.90 5.68 8.92
N SER A 84 15.85 5.97 9.69
CA SER A 84 15.58 5.33 10.98
C SER A 84 14.26 4.55 10.97
N PRO A 85 14.29 3.23 10.81
CA PRO A 85 13.08 2.41 10.72
C PRO A 85 12.35 2.26 12.06
N LYS A 86 12.98 2.65 13.18
CA LYS A 86 12.42 2.48 14.55
C LYS A 86 11.01 3.04 14.69
N HIS A 87 10.77 4.24 14.14
CA HIS A 87 9.45 4.86 14.18
C HIS A 87 8.44 4.13 13.29
N GLY A 88 8.88 3.61 12.13
CA GLY A 88 8.04 2.80 11.26
C GLY A 88 7.63 1.48 11.92
N ILE A 89 8.59 0.79 12.54
CA ILE A 89 8.40 -0.44 13.31
C ILE A 89 7.39 -0.23 14.44
N ALA A 90 7.51 0.87 15.20
CA ALA A 90 6.58 1.17 16.29
C ALA A 90 5.13 1.35 15.80
N LEU A 91 4.92 2.05 14.68
CA LEU A 91 3.59 2.22 14.08
C LEU A 91 3.05 0.90 13.54
N LEU A 92 3.89 0.06 12.93
CA LEU A 92 3.49 -1.25 12.43
C LEU A 92 3.14 -2.21 13.58
N ARG A 93 3.88 -2.19 14.68
CA ARG A 93 3.52 -2.93 15.91
C ARG A 93 2.15 -2.50 16.42
N LEU A 94 1.91 -1.19 16.55
CA LEU A 94 0.61 -0.66 16.98
C LEU A 94 -0.54 -1.19 16.10
N CYS A 95 -0.40 -1.14 14.78
CA CYS A 95 -1.41 -1.69 13.86
C CYS A 95 -1.56 -3.21 13.98
N ALA A 96 -0.45 -3.94 14.11
CA ALA A 96 -0.47 -5.40 14.19
C ALA A 96 -1.14 -5.88 15.49
N ASP A 97 -0.89 -5.19 16.61
CA ASP A 97 -1.53 -5.47 17.90
C ASP A 97 -3.04 -5.16 17.88
N ASP A 98 -3.48 -4.18 17.08
CA ASP A 98 -4.90 -3.90 16.79
C ASP A 98 -5.54 -4.92 15.81
N GLY A 99 -4.79 -5.94 15.38
CA GLY A 99 -5.27 -7.00 14.48
C GLY A 99 -5.18 -6.67 12.99
N TYR A 100 -4.48 -5.60 12.61
CA TYR A 100 -4.27 -5.26 11.20
C TYR A 100 -3.26 -6.22 10.55
N VAL A 101 -3.78 -7.29 9.95
CA VAL A 101 -3.01 -8.44 9.43
C VAL A 101 -1.85 -8.05 8.50
N ARG A 102 -2.05 -7.07 7.62
CA ARG A 102 -0.99 -6.57 6.71
C ARG A 102 0.19 -5.96 7.47
N ALA A 103 -0.06 -5.33 8.62
CA ALA A 103 0.99 -4.78 9.47
C ALA A 103 1.80 -5.89 10.13
N ALA A 104 1.14 -6.95 10.61
CA ALA A 104 1.83 -8.12 11.16
C ALA A 104 2.75 -8.79 10.13
N TYR A 105 2.27 -8.98 8.89
CA TYR A 105 3.10 -9.50 7.80
C TYR A 105 4.30 -8.58 7.51
N ALA A 106 4.06 -7.28 7.32
CA ALA A 106 5.11 -6.31 7.03
C ALA A 106 6.17 -6.24 8.14
N LEU A 107 5.74 -6.26 9.40
CA LEU A 107 6.63 -6.27 10.57
C LEU A 107 7.47 -7.54 10.61
N GLY A 108 6.86 -8.69 10.28
CA GLY A 108 7.57 -9.96 10.09
C GLY A 108 8.72 -9.86 9.09
N LEU A 109 8.48 -9.22 7.94
CA LEU A 109 9.52 -9.01 6.92
C LEU A 109 10.63 -8.06 7.38
N ILE A 110 10.27 -6.92 7.97
CA ILE A 110 11.23 -5.88 8.42
C ILE A 110 12.17 -6.42 9.51
N LEU A 111 11.64 -7.26 10.40
CA LEU A 111 12.41 -7.81 11.53
C LEU A 111 13.22 -9.04 11.17
N ARG A 112 13.12 -9.58 9.95
CA ARG A 112 13.69 -10.87 9.58
C ARG A 112 15.20 -10.97 9.84
N ASP A 113 15.93 -9.90 9.52
CA ASP A 113 17.39 -9.86 9.63
C ASP A 113 17.87 -9.33 11.00
N SER A 114 17.03 -8.58 11.71
CA SER A 114 17.40 -7.96 13.01
C SER A 114 16.90 -8.73 14.24
N SER A 115 15.79 -9.46 14.12
CA SER A 115 15.16 -10.22 15.21
C SER A 115 14.34 -11.38 14.64
N ARG A 116 15.03 -12.51 14.39
CA ARG A 116 14.44 -13.68 13.73
C ARG A 116 13.25 -14.28 14.48
N ASP A 117 13.33 -14.35 15.80
CA ASP A 117 12.24 -14.91 16.62
C ASP A 117 11.01 -14.01 16.61
N GLU A 118 11.22 -12.70 16.67
CA GLU A 118 10.11 -11.76 16.58
C GLU A 118 9.49 -11.75 15.19
N SER A 119 10.32 -11.78 14.15
CA SER A 119 9.87 -11.95 12.75
C SER A 119 8.96 -13.17 12.60
N ARG A 120 9.40 -14.34 13.10
CA ARG A 120 8.59 -15.57 13.04
C ARG A 120 7.26 -15.43 13.80
N ARG A 121 7.24 -14.79 14.98
CA ARG A 121 5.99 -14.57 15.74
C ARG A 121 4.99 -13.72 14.98
N TRP A 122 5.43 -12.64 14.33
CA TRP A 122 4.53 -11.77 13.57
C TRP A 122 4.04 -12.42 12.27
N LEU A 123 4.92 -13.15 11.58
CA LEU A 123 4.51 -13.94 10.42
C LEU A 123 3.50 -15.03 10.82
N ALA A 124 3.67 -15.68 11.97
CA ALA A 124 2.73 -16.69 12.46
C ALA A 124 1.36 -16.08 12.71
N ARG A 125 1.28 -14.92 13.38
CA ARG A 125 0.03 -14.17 13.57
C ARG A 125 -0.66 -13.81 12.24
N ALA A 126 0.10 -13.37 11.24
CA ALA A 126 -0.46 -13.08 9.92
C ALA A 126 -0.96 -14.36 9.22
N ALA A 127 -0.24 -15.46 9.35
CA ALA A 127 -0.62 -16.76 8.81
C ALA A 127 -1.90 -17.30 9.47
N GLU A 128 -2.01 -17.24 10.80
CA GLU A 128 -3.22 -17.60 11.55
C GLU A 128 -4.46 -16.81 11.08
N ALA A 129 -4.27 -15.57 10.65
CA ALA A 129 -5.31 -14.75 10.03
C ALA A 129 -5.53 -15.03 8.52
N ASN A 130 -5.04 -16.17 8.01
CA ASN A 130 -5.11 -16.59 6.61
C ASN A 130 -4.45 -15.63 5.60
N PHE A 131 -3.43 -14.88 6.02
CA PHE A 131 -2.61 -14.10 5.11
C PHE A 131 -1.65 -15.02 4.35
N ILE A 132 -2.07 -15.51 3.18
CA ILE A 132 -1.33 -16.52 2.38
C ILE A 132 0.15 -16.17 2.17
N PRO A 133 0.55 -14.91 1.89
CA PRO A 133 1.96 -14.56 1.80
C PRO A 133 2.78 -14.91 3.05
N ALA A 134 2.19 -14.85 4.25
CA ALA A 134 2.90 -15.21 5.48
C ALA A 134 3.22 -16.72 5.52
N TYR A 135 2.32 -17.58 5.04
CA TYR A 135 2.59 -19.02 4.91
C TYR A 135 3.74 -19.31 3.94
N GLN A 136 3.90 -18.52 2.89
CA GLN A 136 5.01 -18.68 1.94
C GLN A 136 6.38 -18.31 2.53
N GLU A 137 6.40 -17.46 3.57
CA GLU A 137 7.63 -17.13 4.31
C GLU A 137 7.93 -18.17 5.41
N LEU A 138 6.92 -18.85 5.92
CA LEU A 138 7.06 -19.78 7.06
C LEU A 138 7.22 -21.25 6.65
N LEU A 139 6.60 -21.66 5.55
CA LEU A 139 6.48 -23.07 5.16
C LEU A 139 7.19 -23.36 3.83
N PRO A 140 7.66 -24.61 3.62
CA PRO A 140 8.13 -25.05 2.31
C PRO A 140 7.03 -24.95 1.24
N ALA A 141 7.43 -24.70 -0.01
CA ALA A 141 6.50 -24.48 -1.12
C ALA A 141 5.54 -25.66 -1.37
N GLN A 142 6.00 -26.90 -1.14
CA GLN A 142 5.20 -28.11 -1.26
C GLN A 142 4.02 -28.09 -0.29
N GLU A 143 4.24 -27.65 0.95
CA GLU A 143 3.21 -27.61 1.99
C GLU A 143 2.19 -26.50 1.71
N VAL A 144 2.66 -25.33 1.26
CA VAL A 144 1.75 -24.24 0.82
C VAL A 144 0.87 -24.71 -0.34
N LYS A 145 1.43 -25.42 -1.32
CA LYS A 145 0.67 -25.97 -2.45
C LYS A 145 -0.32 -27.04 -2.00
N ALA A 146 0.04 -27.91 -1.05
CA ALA A 146 -0.88 -28.90 -0.49
C ALA A 146 -2.07 -28.25 0.23
N ARG A 147 -1.83 -27.15 0.96
CA ARG A 147 -2.88 -26.45 1.73
C ARG A 147 -3.80 -25.58 0.88
N TYR A 148 -3.24 -24.86 -0.11
CA TYR A 148 -3.99 -23.82 -0.84
C TYR A 148 -4.15 -24.07 -2.33
N GLY A 149 -3.56 -25.14 -2.85
CA GLY A 149 -3.49 -25.45 -4.27
C GLY A 149 -2.54 -24.52 -5.03
N ASP A 150 -2.71 -24.45 -6.34
CA ASP A 150 -1.99 -23.49 -7.18
C ASP A 150 -2.57 -22.08 -6.97
N LEU A 151 -1.74 -21.22 -6.36
CA LEU A 151 -2.09 -19.82 -6.10
C LEU A 151 -1.94 -19.01 -7.39
N ASP A 152 -3.06 -18.69 -8.02
CA ASP A 152 -3.10 -17.86 -9.22
C ASP A 152 -2.86 -16.37 -8.93
N ALA A 153 -2.59 -15.61 -10.00
CA ALA A 153 -2.34 -14.18 -9.90
C ALA A 153 -3.54 -13.42 -9.32
N ALA A 154 -4.77 -13.86 -9.61
CA ALA A 154 -5.98 -13.19 -9.17
C ALA A 154 -6.15 -13.26 -7.64
N ARG A 155 -5.94 -14.43 -7.05
CA ARG A 155 -6.01 -14.65 -5.61
C ARG A 155 -4.90 -13.90 -4.87
N LEU A 156 -3.68 -13.88 -5.44
CA LEU A 156 -2.54 -13.20 -4.81
C LEU A 156 -2.68 -11.67 -4.82
N ARG A 157 -3.41 -11.08 -5.77
CA ARG A 157 -3.65 -9.62 -5.82
C ARG A 157 -4.39 -9.08 -4.61
N ALA A 158 -5.22 -9.89 -3.95
CA ALA A 158 -5.95 -9.46 -2.75
C ALA A 158 -5.01 -9.10 -1.58
N PHE A 159 -3.79 -9.64 -1.58
CA PHE A 159 -2.80 -9.42 -0.53
C PHE A 159 -1.81 -8.29 -0.84
N LEU A 160 -1.85 -7.72 -2.05
CA LEU A 160 -1.03 -6.56 -2.38
C LEU A 160 -1.40 -5.35 -1.52
N ASP A 161 -0.40 -4.53 -1.23
CA ASP A 161 -0.61 -3.24 -0.58
C ASP A 161 -1.35 -2.25 -1.48
N PHE A 162 -1.78 -1.15 -0.86
CA PHE A 162 -2.49 -0.09 -1.56
C PHE A 162 -1.67 0.42 -2.75
N PRO A 163 -2.24 0.52 -3.96
CA PRO A 163 -1.46 0.89 -5.14
C PRO A 163 -0.83 2.28 -5.03
N CYS A 164 -1.41 3.20 -4.24
CA CYS A 164 -0.79 4.50 -3.99
C CYS A 164 0.46 4.42 -3.09
N LEU A 165 0.46 3.54 -2.09
CA LEU A 165 1.63 3.26 -1.26
C LEU A 165 2.72 2.57 -2.10
N ASN A 166 2.34 1.54 -2.85
CA ASN A 166 3.25 0.77 -3.70
C ASN A 166 3.99 1.62 -4.73
N ARG A 167 3.29 2.57 -5.37
CA ARG A 167 3.93 3.52 -6.31
C ARG A 167 4.95 4.41 -5.63
N LEU A 168 4.61 4.96 -4.45
CA LEU A 168 5.51 5.80 -3.66
C LEU A 168 6.78 5.03 -3.24
N LEU A 169 6.60 3.85 -2.63
CA LEU A 169 7.70 3.02 -2.16
C LEU A 169 8.57 2.55 -3.32
N GLY A 170 7.96 2.11 -4.43
CA GLY A 170 8.67 1.65 -5.61
C GLY A 170 9.53 2.75 -6.24
N ARG A 171 8.98 3.97 -6.40
CA ARG A 171 9.76 5.10 -6.91
C ARG A 171 10.90 5.46 -5.96
N HIS A 172 10.60 5.60 -4.66
CA HIS A 172 11.63 5.91 -3.68
C HIS A 172 12.76 4.87 -3.69
N TYR A 173 12.44 3.58 -3.76
CA TYR A 173 13.43 2.49 -3.83
C TYR A 173 14.35 2.60 -5.06
N VAL A 174 13.78 2.94 -6.23
CA VAL A 174 14.57 3.15 -7.46
C VAL A 174 15.49 4.37 -7.31
N ASP A 175 14.99 5.46 -6.73
CA ASP A 175 15.73 6.72 -6.58
C ASP A 175 16.83 6.63 -5.51
N SER A 176 16.62 5.86 -4.45
CA SER A 176 17.52 5.80 -3.27
C SER A 176 18.65 4.77 -3.38
N ASN A 177 18.75 4.03 -4.49
CA ASN A 177 19.82 3.05 -4.79
C ASN A 177 20.36 2.28 -3.56
N PRO A 178 19.58 1.37 -2.96
CA PRO A 178 19.90 0.76 -1.67
C PRO A 178 21.03 -0.29 -1.70
N ARG A 179 21.85 -0.35 -2.76
CA ARG A 179 22.95 -1.33 -2.92
C ARG A 179 24.02 -1.24 -1.82
N CYS A 180 24.02 -0.19 -1.01
CA CYS A 180 24.93 -0.02 0.13
C CYS A 180 24.39 -0.59 1.45
N VAL A 181 23.14 -1.10 1.48
CA VAL A 181 22.54 -1.72 2.68
C VAL A 181 22.55 -3.23 2.49
N GLN A 182 23.47 -3.93 3.17
CA GLN A 182 23.57 -5.40 3.15
C GLN A 182 22.33 -6.03 3.83
N THR A 183 21.28 -6.28 3.05
CA THR A 183 20.16 -7.14 3.49
C THR A 183 19.76 -8.06 2.34
N SER A 184 19.37 -9.29 2.69
CA SER A 184 19.34 -10.43 1.76
C SER A 184 18.13 -10.46 0.82
N HIS A 185 17.14 -9.59 0.96
CA HIS A 185 16.10 -9.39 -0.04
C HIS A 185 15.65 -7.94 0.01
N CYS A 186 15.39 -7.38 -1.17
CA CYS A 186 14.72 -6.10 -1.38
C CYS A 186 13.66 -5.86 -0.31
N TRP A 187 13.85 -4.78 0.44
CA TRP A 187 12.92 -4.28 1.45
C TRP A 187 11.57 -3.88 0.84
N ASN A 188 11.41 -3.95 -0.50
CA ASN A 188 10.16 -3.65 -1.17
C ASN A 188 9.14 -4.79 -0.99
N PRO A 189 7.96 -4.54 -0.39
CA PRO A 189 6.90 -5.56 -0.25
C PRO A 189 6.42 -6.14 -1.60
N LEU A 190 6.74 -5.49 -2.72
CA LEU A 190 6.45 -5.98 -4.08
C LEU A 190 7.46 -6.97 -4.64
N CYS A 191 8.57 -7.22 -3.94
CA CYS A 191 9.65 -8.02 -4.49
C CYS A 191 9.65 -9.48 -4.04
N GLY A 192 8.70 -9.86 -3.17
CA GLY A 192 8.44 -11.24 -2.85
C GLY A 192 8.04 -12.03 -4.10
N ARG A 193 8.45 -13.30 -4.19
CA ARG A 193 8.13 -14.20 -5.31
C ARG A 193 6.63 -14.27 -5.60
N TRP A 194 5.79 -14.07 -4.58
CA TRP A 194 4.33 -14.04 -4.67
C TRP A 194 3.81 -12.74 -5.28
N ALA A 195 4.39 -11.60 -4.95
CA ALA A 195 3.99 -10.30 -5.47
C ALA A 195 4.33 -10.20 -6.96
N TYR A 196 5.45 -10.80 -7.40
CA TYR A 196 5.75 -10.97 -8.82
C TYR A 196 4.68 -11.78 -9.55
N LYS A 197 4.23 -12.91 -8.98
CA LYS A 197 3.13 -13.72 -9.54
C LYS A 197 1.79 -12.98 -9.54
N ALA A 198 1.55 -12.10 -8.56
CA ALA A 198 0.32 -11.31 -8.44
C ALA A 198 0.24 -10.17 -9.47
N THR A 199 1.39 -9.58 -9.80
CA THR A 199 1.46 -8.43 -10.71
C THR A 199 1.25 -8.92 -12.15
N PRO A 200 0.33 -8.35 -12.94
CA PRO A 200 0.28 -8.66 -14.38
C PRO A 200 1.65 -8.38 -14.97
N SER A 201 2.11 -9.20 -15.94
CA SER A 201 3.38 -8.95 -16.62
C SER A 201 3.45 -7.48 -17.01
N VAL A 202 4.59 -6.82 -16.77
CA VAL A 202 4.83 -5.40 -17.07
C VAL A 202 4.35 -5.05 -18.49
N ASP A 203 4.49 -6.02 -19.39
CA ASP A 203 3.96 -6.05 -20.76
C ASP A 203 2.44 -5.78 -20.88
N GLN A 204 1.60 -6.38 -20.05
CA GLN A 204 0.15 -6.13 -20.08
C GLN A 204 -0.22 -4.75 -19.54
N TYR A 205 0.53 -4.20 -18.59
CA TYR A 205 0.30 -2.86 -18.05
C TYR A 205 0.72 -1.78 -19.04
N LEU A 206 1.89 -1.92 -19.67
CA LEU A 206 2.37 -1.01 -20.72
C LEU A 206 1.41 -0.99 -21.92
N ARG A 207 0.97 -2.17 -22.41
CA ARG A 207 -0.03 -2.26 -23.48
C ARG A 207 -1.35 -1.59 -23.12
N ARG A 208 -1.86 -1.75 -21.88
CA ARG A 208 -3.09 -1.07 -21.44
C ARG A 208 -2.90 0.45 -21.32
N ARG A 209 -1.72 0.92 -20.93
CA ARG A 209 -1.38 2.35 -20.84
C ARG A 209 -1.32 2.98 -22.23
N GLU A 210 -0.70 2.29 -23.19
CA GLU A 210 -0.66 2.68 -24.60
C GLU A 210 -2.05 2.72 -25.21
N GLN A 211 -2.89 1.70 -24.96
CA GLN A 211 -4.28 1.67 -25.42
C GLN A 211 -5.13 2.81 -24.84
N ARG A 212 -4.94 3.17 -23.55
CA ARG A 212 -5.62 4.32 -22.94
C ARG A 212 -5.14 5.66 -23.51
N ALA A 213 -3.84 5.78 -23.80
CA ALA A 213 -3.28 6.97 -24.44
C ALA A 213 -3.76 7.12 -25.89
N ALA A 214 -3.83 6.02 -26.63
CA ALA A 214 -4.36 5.98 -28.00
C ALA A 214 -5.84 6.38 -28.04
N ARG A 215 -6.68 5.87 -27.13
CA ARG A 215 -8.09 6.26 -27.02
C ARG A 215 -8.27 7.76 -26.74
N ARG A 216 -7.50 8.31 -25.79
CA ARG A 216 -7.55 9.76 -25.50
C ARG A 216 -7.14 10.63 -26.69
N ARG A 217 -6.18 10.18 -27.50
CA ARG A 217 -5.79 10.88 -28.73
C ARG A 217 -6.88 10.81 -29.79
N ALA A 218 -7.53 9.65 -29.94
CA ALA A 218 -8.65 9.48 -30.85
C ALA A 218 -9.85 10.35 -30.44
N ASP A 219 -10.22 10.37 -29.15
CA ASP A 219 -11.31 11.18 -28.62
C ASP A 219 -11.04 12.69 -28.79
N ALA A 220 -9.79 13.13 -28.58
CA ALA A 220 -9.38 14.52 -28.78
C ALA A 220 -9.36 14.92 -30.27
N SER A 221 -8.97 14.00 -31.16
CA SER A 221 -9.01 14.23 -32.61
C SER A 221 -10.45 14.34 -33.11
N ALA A 222 -11.35 13.47 -32.62
CA ALA A 222 -12.76 13.49 -33.00
C ALA A 222 -13.47 14.77 -32.52
N ALA A 223 -13.13 15.27 -31.32
CA ALA A 223 -13.66 16.53 -30.78
C ALA A 223 -13.13 17.79 -31.49
N ALA A 224 -12.03 17.70 -32.25
CA ALA A 224 -11.48 18.81 -33.02
C ALA A 224 -12.01 18.86 -34.46
N THR A 225 -12.64 17.79 -34.93
CA THR A 225 -13.23 17.66 -36.27
C THR A 225 -14.76 17.81 -36.29
N ALA A 226 -15.38 18.04 -35.13
CA ALA A 226 -16.80 18.33 -34.95
C ALA A 226 -16.98 19.80 -34.56
#